data_AF-A0AA38SNB3-F1
#
_entry.id   AF-A0AA38SNB3-F1
#
_cell.length_a   1.000
_cell.length_b   1.000
_cell.length_c   1.000
_cell.angle_alpha   90.00
_cell.angle_beta   90.00
_cell.angle_gamma   90.00
#
_symmetry.space_group_name_H-M   'P 1'
#
loop_
_entity.id
_entity.type
_entity.pdbx_description
1 polymer ?
#
loop_
_entity_poly.entity_id
_entity_poly.type
_entity_poly.pdbx_seq_one_letter_code
_entity_poly.pdbx_strand_id
1 'polypeptide(L)'
;MTIFSFIEISTLRYKTEYLEVYDIETWHQVYNYLNFFELDTFAPNEHWMDVFETGLLIASRYNVILHSLTTTGSLTFFPLRSSPPPWYEHVAFTIGYVNGNHFVKISLVEGHPIPRIIPNWFRFKYKFATAWATPYK
;
A
#
# COMPACT_ATOMS: atom_id res chain seq x y z
N MET A 1 3.48 -15.65 -13.37
CA MET A 1 3.48 -15.25 -11.94
C MET A 1 3.28 -13.75 -11.89
N THR A 2 2.06 -13.30 -11.58
CA THR A 2 1.64 -11.89 -11.61
C THR A 2 1.96 -11.20 -10.28
N ILE A 3 2.02 -9.87 -10.27
CA ILE A 3 2.29 -9.02 -9.08
C ILE A 3 1.44 -9.45 -7.86
N PHE A 4 0.20 -9.86 -8.08
CA PHE A 4 -0.77 -10.22 -7.04
C PHE A 4 -0.35 -11.41 -6.15
N SER A 5 0.32 -12.44 -6.72
CA SER A 5 0.71 -13.64 -5.95
C SER A 5 1.68 -13.34 -4.81
N PHE A 6 2.53 -12.31 -4.98
CA PHE A 6 3.50 -11.93 -3.97
C PHE A 6 2.87 -11.14 -2.81
N ILE A 7 1.82 -10.36 -3.09
CA ILE A 7 1.11 -9.60 -2.06
C ILE A 7 0.34 -10.57 -1.17
N GLU A 8 -0.36 -11.55 -1.73
CA GLU A 8 -1.07 -12.57 -0.94
C GLU A 8 -0.15 -13.33 0.02
N ILE A 9 1.02 -13.79 -0.45
CA ILE A 9 2.02 -14.45 0.40
C ILE A 9 2.43 -13.55 1.57
N SER A 10 2.53 -12.25 1.34
CA SER A 10 2.83 -11.28 2.39
C SER A 10 1.71 -11.17 3.41
N THR A 11 0.46 -11.13 2.95
CA THR A 11 -0.73 -11.05 3.80
C THR A 11 -0.83 -12.29 4.69
N LEU A 12 -0.59 -13.48 4.13
CA LEU A 12 -0.59 -14.74 4.87
C LEU A 12 0.58 -14.85 5.86
N ARG A 13 1.79 -14.41 5.46
CA ARG A 13 2.98 -14.44 6.32
C ARG A 13 2.83 -13.60 7.59
N TYR A 14 2.14 -12.47 7.50
CA TYR A 14 1.96 -11.50 8.60
C TYR A 14 0.48 -11.39 9.00
N LYS A 15 -0.25 -12.52 8.94
CA LYS A 15 -1.70 -12.55 9.13
C LYS A 15 -2.12 -11.92 10.45
N THR A 16 -1.49 -12.31 11.56
CA THR A 16 -1.83 -11.80 12.90
C THR A 16 -1.63 -10.29 12.99
N GLU A 17 -0.52 -9.78 12.47
CA GLU A 17 -0.21 -8.35 12.50
C GLU A 17 -1.16 -7.56 11.59
N TYR A 18 -1.56 -8.10 10.44
CA TYR A 18 -2.56 -7.44 9.60
C TYR A 18 -3.98 -7.53 10.18
N LEU A 19 -4.31 -8.55 10.97
CA LEU A 19 -5.55 -8.59 11.77
C LEU A 19 -5.55 -7.62 12.96
N GLU A 20 -4.41 -7.02 13.31
CA GLU A 20 -4.38 -5.90 14.27
C GLU A 20 -4.57 -4.56 13.55
N VAL A 21 -4.07 -4.45 12.31
CA VAL A 21 -4.21 -3.26 11.46
C VAL A 21 -5.64 -3.14 10.93
N TYR A 22 -6.21 -4.25 10.51
CA TYR A 22 -7.55 -4.42 9.96
C TYR A 22 -8.40 -5.20 10.96
N ASP A 23 -9.70 -4.93 11.06
CA ASP A 23 -10.59 -5.90 11.71
C ASP A 23 -10.71 -7.19 10.87
N ILE A 24 -11.35 -8.21 11.44
CA ILE A 24 -11.46 -9.52 10.81
C ILE A 24 -12.23 -9.45 9.47
N GLU A 25 -13.25 -8.61 9.38
CA GLU A 25 -14.07 -8.44 8.17
C GLU A 25 -13.24 -7.81 7.04
N THR A 26 -12.56 -6.70 7.35
CA THR A 26 -11.65 -6.01 6.42
C THR A 26 -10.51 -6.92 5.99
N TRP A 27 -9.97 -7.74 6.89
CA TRP A 27 -8.92 -8.71 6.51
C TRP A 27 -9.43 -9.73 5.48
N HIS A 28 -10.65 -10.27 5.66
CA HIS A 28 -11.25 -11.19 4.71
C HIS A 28 -11.51 -10.53 3.36
N GLN A 29 -11.96 -9.28 3.36
CA GLN A 29 -12.16 -8.48 2.15
C GLN A 29 -10.85 -8.23 1.40
N VAL A 30 -9.81 -7.78 2.11
CA VAL A 30 -8.46 -7.62 1.55
C VAL A 30 -7.90 -8.93 1.01
N TYR A 31 -8.11 -10.04 1.72
CA TYR A 31 -7.72 -11.36 1.25
C TYR A 31 -8.46 -11.70 -0.05
N ASN A 32 -9.76 -11.44 -0.12
CA ASN A 32 -10.56 -11.65 -1.33
C ASN A 32 -10.03 -10.83 -2.51
N TYR A 33 -9.66 -9.56 -2.31
CA TYR A 33 -9.07 -8.71 -3.36
C TYR A 33 -7.82 -9.31 -3.99
N LEU A 34 -7.03 -10.04 -3.21
CA LEU A 34 -5.76 -10.61 -3.64
C LEU A 34 -5.91 -12.03 -4.18
N ASN A 35 -6.99 -12.72 -3.81
CA ASN A 35 -7.25 -14.12 -4.15
C ASN A 35 -7.96 -14.25 -5.51
N PHE A 36 -7.30 -13.78 -6.57
CA PHE A 36 -7.75 -13.96 -7.95
C PHE A 36 -6.56 -14.31 -8.87
N PHE A 37 -6.60 -15.51 -9.45
CA PHE A 37 -5.48 -16.11 -10.18
C PHE A 37 -5.82 -16.60 -11.59
N GLU A 38 -7.03 -16.29 -12.07
CA GLU A 38 -7.44 -16.70 -13.41
C GLU A 38 -6.60 -15.97 -14.47
N LEU A 39 -6.21 -16.71 -15.50
CA LEU A 39 -5.46 -16.19 -16.65
C LEU A 39 -6.43 -15.79 -17.75
N ASP A 40 -6.04 -14.80 -18.55
CA ASP A 40 -6.76 -14.34 -19.75
C ASP A 40 -8.19 -13.84 -19.52
N THR A 41 -8.51 -13.42 -18.29
CA THR A 41 -9.79 -12.79 -17.93
C THR A 41 -9.56 -11.57 -17.03
N PHE A 42 -10.55 -10.67 -17.01
CA PHE A 42 -10.54 -9.52 -16.11
C PHE A 42 -11.04 -9.94 -14.73
N ALA A 43 -10.35 -9.48 -13.68
CA ALA A 43 -10.84 -9.64 -12.32
C ALA A 43 -12.24 -9.03 -12.18
N PRO A 44 -13.25 -9.76 -11.69
CA PRO A 44 -14.54 -9.18 -11.37
C PRO A 44 -14.39 -8.18 -10.22
N ASN A 45 -15.40 -7.31 -10.06
CA ASN A 45 -15.35 -6.17 -9.13
C ASN A 45 -15.03 -6.58 -7.67
N GLU A 46 -15.48 -7.77 -7.25
CA GLU A 46 -15.21 -8.32 -5.91
C GLU A 46 -13.72 -8.59 -5.64
N HIS A 47 -12.91 -8.71 -6.69
CA HIS A 47 -11.45 -8.88 -6.63
C HIS A 47 -10.69 -7.57 -6.95
N TRP A 48 -11.38 -6.44 -7.07
CA TRP A 48 -10.71 -5.15 -7.25
C TRP A 48 -10.15 -4.66 -5.91
N MET A 49 -8.90 -4.20 -5.93
CA MET A 49 -8.26 -3.67 -4.72
C MET A 49 -8.78 -2.29 -4.36
N ASP A 50 -9.05 -2.07 -3.07
CA ASP A 50 -9.10 -0.74 -2.48
C ASP A 50 -7.70 -0.34 -1.97
N VAL A 51 -7.16 0.79 -2.45
CA VAL A 51 -5.87 1.31 -2.01
C VAL A 51 -5.84 1.71 -0.53
N PHE A 52 -6.96 2.16 0.03
CA PHE A 52 -7.00 2.53 1.45
C PHE A 52 -6.74 1.32 2.34
N GLU A 53 -7.26 0.16 1.93
CA GLU A 53 -7.07 -1.09 2.64
C GLU A 53 -5.75 -1.76 2.24
N THR A 54 -5.37 -1.76 0.96
CA THR A 54 -4.19 -2.49 0.48
C THR A 54 -2.89 -1.68 0.47
N GLY A 55 -2.93 -0.36 0.68
CA GLY A 55 -1.76 0.50 0.53
C GLY A 55 -0.61 0.18 1.49
N LEU A 56 -0.92 -0.14 2.76
CA LEU A 56 0.09 -0.57 3.74
C LEU A 56 0.71 -1.93 3.37
N LEU A 57 -0.08 -2.84 2.80
CA LEU A 57 0.37 -4.14 2.33
C LEU A 57 1.33 -3.99 1.15
N ILE A 58 0.96 -3.18 0.16
CA ILE A 58 1.77 -2.90 -1.04
C ILE A 58 3.09 -2.26 -0.63
N ALA A 59 3.05 -1.18 0.15
CA ALA A 59 4.27 -0.49 0.61
C ALA A 59 5.19 -1.44 1.37
N SER A 60 4.65 -2.22 2.32
CA SER A 60 5.42 -3.15 3.12
C SER A 60 5.99 -4.32 2.32
N ARG A 61 5.25 -4.85 1.34
CA ARG A 61 5.69 -5.98 0.53
C ARG A 61 6.82 -5.61 -0.41
N TYR A 62 6.70 -4.47 -1.08
CA TYR A 62 7.68 -4.05 -2.08
C TYR A 62 8.77 -3.15 -1.53
N ASN A 63 8.69 -2.77 -0.25
CA ASN A 63 9.62 -1.86 0.39
C ASN A 63 9.69 -0.50 -0.32
N VAL A 64 8.53 0.03 -0.70
CA VAL A 64 8.39 1.29 -1.45
C VAL A 64 7.55 2.29 -0.67
N ILE A 65 7.69 3.56 -1.02
CA ILE A 65 6.78 4.62 -0.62
C ILE A 65 5.63 4.64 -1.62
N LEU A 66 4.40 4.43 -1.15
CA LEU A 66 3.22 4.53 -2.01
C LEU A 66 2.47 5.82 -1.68
N HIS A 67 2.22 6.64 -2.70
CA HIS A 67 1.32 7.78 -2.61
C HIS A 67 0.01 7.43 -3.32
N SER A 68 -1.12 7.71 -2.66
CA SER A 68 -2.45 7.64 -3.25
C SER A 68 -3.03 9.04 -3.31
N LEU A 69 -3.44 9.47 -4.50
CA LEU A 69 -4.08 10.76 -4.74
C LEU A 69 -5.53 10.52 -5.15
N THR A 70 -6.48 11.10 -4.42
CA THR A 70 -7.90 11.06 -4.76
C THR A 70 -8.45 12.48 -4.74
N THR A 71 -9.67 12.67 -5.27
CA THR A 71 -10.39 13.95 -5.18
C THR A 71 -10.80 14.30 -3.76
N THR A 72 -10.81 13.34 -2.83
CA THR A 72 -11.22 13.51 -1.43
C THR A 72 -10.06 13.59 -0.46
N GLY A 73 -8.84 13.26 -0.89
CA GLY A 73 -7.66 13.33 -0.06
C GLY A 73 -6.45 12.66 -0.70
N SER A 74 -5.28 12.87 -0.08
CA SER A 74 -4.04 12.24 -0.55
C SER A 74 -3.31 11.63 0.64
N LEU A 75 -2.82 10.40 0.46
CA LEU A 75 -2.18 9.62 1.52
C LEU A 75 -0.82 9.09 1.09
N THR A 76 0.07 8.96 2.07
CA THR A 76 1.36 8.29 1.95
C THR A 76 1.36 7.03 2.82
N PHE A 77 1.77 5.91 2.23
CA PHE A 77 1.96 4.62 2.87
C PHE A 77 3.44 4.30 2.88
N PHE A 78 3.99 4.14 4.08
CA PHE A 78 5.34 3.64 4.26
C PHE A 78 5.33 2.15 4.63
N PRO A 79 6.43 1.43 4.38
CA PRO A 79 6.59 0.06 4.88
C PRO A 79 6.45 0.00 6.40
N LEU A 80 5.73 -1.01 6.90
CA LEU A 80 5.53 -1.21 8.34
C LEU A 80 6.73 -1.88 9.01
N ARG A 81 7.46 -2.73 8.27
CA ARG A 81 8.34 -3.76 8.84
C ARG A 81 9.72 -3.83 8.20
N SER A 82 10.19 -2.74 7.59
CA SER A 82 11.56 -2.63 7.06
C SER A 82 12.21 -1.33 7.50
N SER A 83 13.54 -1.33 7.62
CA SER A 83 14.31 -0.09 7.64
C SER A 83 14.37 0.48 6.22
N PRO A 84 14.32 1.80 6.05
CA PRO A 84 14.57 2.39 4.75
C PRO A 84 16.02 2.13 4.30
N PRO A 85 16.27 1.98 2.98
CA PRO A 85 17.60 2.16 2.44
C PRO A 85 18.03 3.63 2.61
N PRO A 86 19.24 4.03 2.18
CA PRO A 86 19.58 5.44 2.09
C PRO A 86 18.56 6.23 1.27
N TRP A 87 18.31 7.50 1.62
CA TRP A 87 17.22 8.30 1.05
C TRP A 87 17.23 8.42 -0.49
N TYR A 88 18.42 8.39 -1.09
CA TYR A 88 18.60 8.46 -2.55
C TYR A 88 18.28 7.15 -3.27
N GLU A 89 18.09 6.05 -2.55
CA GLU A 89 17.61 4.75 -3.06
C GLU A 89 16.11 4.55 -2.81
N HIS A 90 15.42 5.51 -2.19
CA HIS A 90 13.99 5.40 -1.95
C HIS A 90 13.23 5.36 -3.28
N VAL A 91 12.37 4.35 -3.42
CA VAL A 91 11.45 4.23 -4.54
C VAL A 91 10.08 4.71 -4.10
N ALA A 92 9.61 5.80 -4.72
CA ALA A 92 8.25 6.31 -4.55
C ALA A 92 7.39 5.97 -5.77
N PHE A 93 6.19 5.44 -5.52
CA PHE A 93 5.18 5.13 -6.53
C PHE A 93 3.92 5.92 -6.22
N THR A 94 3.37 6.63 -7.21
CA THR A 94 2.14 7.42 -7.03
C THR A 94 1.04 6.85 -7.89
N ILE A 95 -0.12 6.64 -7.29
CA ILE A 95 -1.36 6.29 -7.98
C ILE A 95 -2.42 7.35 -7.76
N GLY A 96 -3.16 7.64 -8.82
CA GLY A 96 -4.34 8.48 -8.79
C GLY A 96 -5.60 7.65 -8.89
N TYR A 97 -6.56 7.87 -8.00
CA TYR A 97 -7.89 7.32 -8.10
C TYR A 97 -8.79 8.27 -8.90
N VAL A 98 -9.28 7.79 -10.05
CA VAL A 98 -10.08 8.57 -11.00
C VAL A 98 -11.36 7.83 -11.35
N ASN A 99 -12.39 8.57 -11.76
CA ASN A 99 -13.68 8.05 -12.21
C ASN A 99 -14.44 7.14 -11.21
N GLY A 100 -14.03 7.12 -9.94
CA GLY A 100 -14.69 6.31 -8.90
C GLY A 100 -14.48 4.80 -9.04
N ASN A 101 -13.54 4.36 -9.88
CA ASN A 101 -13.27 2.93 -10.07
C ASN A 101 -11.89 2.60 -10.68
N HIS A 102 -11.06 3.60 -10.99
CA HIS A 102 -9.85 3.38 -11.76
C HIS A 102 -8.63 3.97 -11.08
N PHE A 103 -7.51 3.24 -11.15
CA PHE A 103 -6.21 3.70 -10.67
C PHE A 103 -5.26 3.91 -11.84
N VAL A 104 -4.65 5.09 -11.90
CA VAL A 104 -3.62 5.43 -12.89
C VAL A 104 -2.30 5.70 -12.21
N LYS A 105 -1.19 5.33 -12.85
CA LYS A 105 0.14 5.76 -12.39
C LYS A 105 0.30 7.26 -12.64
N ILE A 106 0.76 7.99 -11.63
CA ILE A 106 1.06 9.41 -11.71
C ILE A 106 2.57 9.63 -11.54
N SER A 107 3.14 10.52 -12.34
CA SER A 107 4.49 11.03 -12.13
C SER A 107 4.41 12.39 -11.45
N LEU A 108 5.04 12.52 -10.28
CA LEU A 108 5.13 13.79 -9.56
C LEU A 108 6.40 14.53 -9.96
N VAL A 109 6.32 15.86 -10.02
CA VAL A 109 7.48 16.74 -10.27
C VAL A 109 8.36 16.84 -9.04
N GLU A 110 9.65 17.09 -9.23
CA GLU A 110 10.58 17.30 -8.12
C GLU A 110 10.12 18.45 -7.20
N GLY A 111 10.32 18.28 -5.89
CA GLY A 111 9.91 19.25 -4.87
C GLY A 111 8.40 19.25 -4.55
N HIS A 112 7.64 18.27 -5.06
CA HIS A 112 6.24 18.10 -4.69
C HIS A 112 6.08 17.93 -3.16
N PRO A 113 5.00 18.47 -2.55
CA PRO A 113 4.71 18.18 -1.17
C PRO A 113 4.41 16.69 -1.01
N ILE A 114 4.79 16.11 0.13
CA ILE A 114 4.45 14.73 0.44
C ILE A 114 3.05 14.68 1.05
N PRO A 115 2.15 13.83 0.52
CA PRO A 115 0.84 13.64 1.10
C PRO A 115 0.89 13.18 2.55
N ARG A 116 -0.20 13.40 3.29
CA ARG A 116 -0.32 13.00 4.69
C ARG A 116 -0.03 11.50 4.86
N ILE A 117 0.83 11.15 5.81
CA ILE A 117 1.09 9.75 6.16
C ILE A 117 -0.17 9.14 6.79
N ILE A 118 -0.57 7.95 6.35
CA ILE A 118 -1.76 7.28 6.89
C ILE A 118 -1.61 7.05 8.41
N PRO A 119 -2.60 7.42 9.25
CA PRO A 119 -2.48 7.32 10.71
C PRO A 119 -2.11 5.92 11.22
N ASN A 120 -2.66 4.87 10.57
CA ASN A 120 -2.40 3.48 10.93
C ASN A 120 -0.92 3.14 10.90
N TRP A 121 -0.13 3.75 10.01
CA TRP A 121 1.31 3.52 9.95
C TRP A 121 2.00 3.86 11.28
N PHE A 122 1.64 4.98 11.91
CA PHE A 122 2.25 5.37 13.19
C PHE A 122 1.95 4.39 14.32
N ARG A 123 0.77 3.77 14.29
CA ARG A 123 0.30 2.83 15.31
C ARG A 123 0.93 1.44 15.17
N PHE A 124 1.09 0.95 13.95
CA PHE A 124 1.42 -0.46 13.69
C PHE A 124 2.84 -0.68 13.14
N LYS A 125 3.60 0.37 12.83
CA LYS A 125 4.98 0.23 12.35
C LYS A 125 5.91 -0.36 13.42
N TYR A 126 6.93 -1.08 12.97
CA TYR A 126 8.01 -1.54 13.82
C TYR A 126 8.94 -0.38 14.16
N LYS A 127 9.69 -0.50 15.27
CA LYS A 127 10.56 0.58 15.77
C LYS A 127 11.52 1.09 14.70
N PHE A 128 12.16 0.19 13.95
CA PHE A 128 13.14 0.53 12.93
C PHE A 128 12.51 1.15 11.66
N ALA A 129 11.23 0.88 11.38
CA ALA A 129 10.52 1.52 10.27
C ALA A 129 10.28 3.02 10.50
N THR A 130 10.43 3.53 11.72
CA THR A 130 10.35 4.98 12.02
C THR A 130 11.24 5.83 11.13
N ALA A 131 12.39 5.29 10.71
CA ALA A 131 13.35 5.99 9.86
C ALA A 131 12.79 6.33 8.47
N TRP A 132 11.75 5.63 7.97
CA TRP A 132 11.11 5.93 6.69
C TRP A 132 10.58 7.36 6.62
N ALA A 133 10.04 7.87 7.73
CA ALA A 133 9.45 9.20 7.76
C ALA A 133 10.47 10.32 8.00
N THR A 134 11.70 10.00 8.41
CA THR A 134 12.71 11.01 8.79
C THR A 134 13.04 12.01 7.67
N PRO A 135 13.24 11.59 6.41
CA PRO A 135 13.57 12.53 5.33
C PRO A 135 12.39 13.40 4.86
N TYR A 136 11.17 13.11 5.35
CA TYR A 136 9.91 13.59 4.82
C TYR A 136 9.07 14.35 5.86
N LYS A 137 9.74 14.81 6.92
CA LYS A 137 9.18 15.69 7.94
C LYS A 137 9.52 17.15 7.65
#